data_AF-A0A645GGK8-F1
#
_entry.id   AF-A0A645GGK8-F1
#
_cell.length_a   1.000
_cell.length_b   1.000
_cell.length_c   1.000
_cell.angle_alpha   90.00
_cell.angle_beta   90.00
_cell.angle_gamma   90.00
#
_symmetry.space_group_name_H-M   'P 1'
#
loop_
_entity.id
_entity.type
_entity.pdbx_description
1 polymer ?
#
loop_
_entity_poly.entity_id
_entity_poly.type
_entity_poly.pdbx_seq_one_letter_code
_entity_poly.pdbx_strand_id
1 'polypeptide(L)' 'MRAYSRIIKVARTISDLSGEDDVGVPAMAEAIQYRLIDSKYWGDAHG' A
#
# COMPACT_ATOMS: atom_id res chain seq x y z
N MET A 1 -3.42 14.86 2.23
CA MET A 1 -4.62 14.05 1.89
C MET A 1 -4.36 12.95 0.86
N ARG A 2 -3.65 13.19 -0.26
CA ARG A 2 -3.48 12.20 -1.37
C ARG A 2 -2.66 10.94 -1.03
N ALA A 3 -1.62 11.05 -0.18
CA ALA A 3 -0.77 9.90 0.16
C ALA A 3 -1.55 8.76 0.85
N TYR A 4 -2.45 9.11 1.76
CA TYR A 4 -3.26 8.14 2.50
C TYR A 4 -4.27 7.42 1.60
N SER A 5 -4.87 8.14 0.64
CA SER A 5 -5.79 7.54 -0.33
C SER A 5 -5.13 6.49 -1.24
N ARG A 6 -3.82 6.58 -1.50
CA ARG A 6 -3.10 5.58 -2.28
C ARG A 6 -2.93 4.29 -1.48
N ILE A 7 -2.57 4.41 -0.19
CA ILE A 7 -2.42 3.26 0.71
C ILE A 7 -3.74 2.49 0.82
N ILE A 8 -4.87 3.20 0.99
CA ILE A 8 -6.20 2.57 1.07
C ILE A 8 -6.53 1.81 -0.23
N LYS A 9 -6.22 2.36 -1.40
CA LYS A 9 -6.46 1.69 -2.69
C LYS A 9 -5.62 0.42 -2.85
N VAL A 10 -4.35 0.47 -2.48
CA VAL A 10 -3.46 -0.70 -2.52
C VAL A 10 -3.95 -1.77 -1.55
N ALA A 11 -4.30 -1.39 -0.32
CA ALA A 11 -4.86 -2.32 0.66
C ALA A 11 -6.15 -2.96 0.15
N ARG A 12 -7.03 -2.19 -0.50
CA ARG A 12 -8.25 -2.74 -1.13
C ARG A 12 -7.93 -3.76 -2.21
N THR A 13 -6.98 -3.46 -3.09
CA THR A 13 -6.55 -4.41 -4.12
C THR A 13 -5.99 -5.70 -3.51
N ILE A 14 -5.23 -5.61 -2.42
CA ILE A 14 -4.71 -6.79 -1.71
C ILE A 14 -5.86 -7.62 -1.15
N SER A 15 -6.82 -7.01 -0.45
CA SER A 15 -8.02 -7.70 0.05
C SER A 15 -8.82 -8.35 -1.08
N ASP A 16 -9.04 -7.65 -2.19
CA ASP A 16 -9.76 -8.19 -3.34
C ASP A 16 -9.02 -9.41 -3.94
N LEU A 17 -7.69 -9.39 -3.99
CA LEU A 17 -6.88 -10.54 -4.45
C LEU A 17 -6.89 -11.71 -3.46
N SER A 18 -7.02 -11.44 -2.17
CA SER A 18 -7.18 -12.45 -1.11
C SER A 18 -8.61 -12.98 -1.00
N GLY A 19 -9.57 -12.41 -1.75
CA GLY A 19 -10.99 -12.77 -1.65
C GLY A 19 -11.65 -12.30 -0.36
N GLU A 20 -11.08 -11.28 0.31
CA GLU A 20 -11.67 -10.66 1.49
C GLU A 20 -12.61 -9.51 1.09
N ASP A 21 -13.81 -9.50 1.66
CA ASP A 21 -14.81 -8.46 1.38
C ASP A 21 -14.43 -7.10 1.97
N ASP A 22 -13.64 -7.10 3.05
CA ASP A 22 -13.25 -5.92 3.81
C ASP A 22 -11.73 -5.73 3.85
N VAL A 23 -11.31 -4.48 4.05
CA VAL A 23 -9.89 -4.16 4.23
C VAL A 23 -9.49 -4.41 5.67
N GLY A 24 -8.87 -5.57 5.91
CA GLY A 24 -8.35 -5.97 7.21
C GLY A 24 -6.97 -5.40 7.54
N VAL A 25 -6.54 -5.63 8.78
CA VAL A 25 -5.18 -5.31 9.27
C VAL A 25 -4.08 -5.91 8.39
N PRO A 26 -4.18 -7.16 7.88
CA PRO A 26 -3.14 -7.74 7.02
C PRO A 26 -2.91 -6.93 5.73
N ALA A 27 -3.97 -6.61 5.01
CA ALA A 27 -3.91 -5.84 3.75
C ALA A 27 -3.37 -4.43 3.97
N MET A 28 -3.73 -3.79 5.10
CA MET A 28 -3.19 -2.48 5.47
C MET A 28 -1.70 -2.54 5.79
N ALA A 29 -1.25 -3.53 6.55
CA ALA A 29 0.16 -3.71 6.89
C ALA A 29 1.00 -3.90 5.63
N GLU A 30 0.54 -4.74 4.71
CA GLU A 30 1.22 -5.02 3.45
C GLU A 30 1.27 -3.78 2.53
N ALA A 31 0.16 -3.03 2.40
CA ALA A 31 0.13 -1.78 1.64
C ALA A 31 1.11 -0.72 2.18
N ILE A 32 1.25 -0.61 3.50
CA ILE A 32 2.24 0.28 4.13
C ILE A 32 3.66 -0.20 3.83
N GLN A 33 3.89 -1.51 3.89
CA GLN A 33 5.20 -2.10 3.63
C GLN A 33 5.65 -1.87 2.18
N TYR A 34 4.75 -2.04 1.21
CA TYR A 34 4.99 -1.67 -0.18
C TYR A 34 5.33 -0.19 -0.35
N ARG A 35 4.65 0.70 0.38
CA ARG A 35 4.94 2.14 0.31
C ARG A 35 6.33 2.47 0.84
N LEU A 36 6.77 1.80 1.90
CA LEU A 36 8.10 1.99 2.48
C LEU A 36 9.19 1.49 1.52
N ILE A 37 8.96 0.33 0.90
CA ILE A 37 9.81 -0.24 -0.15
C ILE A 37 9.91 0.72 -1.34
N ASP A 38 8.78 1.14 -1.89
CA ASP A 38 8.71 2.08 -3.02
C ASP A 38 9.45 3.38 -2.71
N SER A 39 9.26 3.93 -1.50
CA SER A 39 10.00 5.11 -1.05
C SER A 39 11.50 4.87 -0.89
N LYS A 40 11.94 3.65 -0.55
CA LYS A 40 13.36 3.31 -0.37
C LYS A 40 14.08 3.12 -1.71
N TYR A 41 13.40 2.55 -2.70
CA TYR A 41 13.99 2.25 -4.00
C TYR A 41 13.88 3.42 -5.00
N TRP A 42 12.85 4.25 -4.86
CA TRP A 42 12.59 5.36 -5.78
C TRP A 42 12.67 6.75 -5.13
N GLY A 43 12.80 6.82 -3.80
CA GLY A 43 13.12 8.07 -3.10
C GLY A 43 14.59 8.41 -3.33
N ASP A 44 14.81 9.45 -4.13
CA ASP A 44 16.11 10.04 -4.48
C ASP A 44 17.01 9.22 -5.44
N ALA A 45 16.43 8.74 -6.54
CA ALA A 45 17.18 8.51 -7.79
C ALA A 45 17.26 9.77 -8.68
N HIS A 46 17.08 10.95 -8.08
CA HIS A 46 17.38 12.25 -8.69
C HIS A 46 18.45 12.95 -7.84
N GLY A 47 19.70 12.54 -8.08
CA GLY A 47 20.90 13.35 -7.91
C GLY A 47 21.58 13.46 -9.27
#